data_AF-A0A932VSZ8-F1
#
_entry.id   AF-A0A932VSZ8-F1
#
_cell.length_a   1.000
_cell.length_b   1.000
_cell.length_c   1.000
_cell.angle_alpha   90.00
_cell.angle_beta   90.00
_cell.angle_gamma   90.00
#
_symmetry.space_group_name_H-M   'P 1'
#
loop_
_entity.id
_entity.type
_entity.pdbx_description
1 polymer ?
#
loop_
_entity_poly.entity_id
_entity_poly.type
_entity_poly.pdbx_seq_one_letter_code
_entity_poly.pdbx_strand_id
1 'polypeptide(L)'
;MSKLKVDLHDIYNKSDLIEKALEEAFNEAIQKKIKTLEIIPGKGSGQLKKKVLRFLNRPDIKSQVHRVEKDSVNFGRIFVYFKF
;
A
#
# COMPACT_ATOMS: atom_id res chain seq x y z
N MET A 1 -11.62 -5.39 13.32
CA MET A 1 -10.67 -4.29 13.03
C MET A 1 -11.01 -3.73 11.67
N SER A 2 -11.11 -2.41 11.52
CA SER A 2 -11.30 -1.77 10.22
C SER A 2 -10.01 -1.89 9.40
N LYS A 3 -10.15 -2.23 8.13
CA LYS A 3 -9.05 -2.23 7.14
C LYS A 3 -9.46 -1.36 5.96
N LEU A 4 -8.55 -0.52 5.49
CA LEU A 4 -8.72 0.20 4.23
C LEU A 4 -8.12 -0.64 3.11
N LYS A 5 -8.77 -0.73 1.96
CA LYS A 5 -8.30 -1.51 0.82
C LYS A 5 -8.05 -0.57 -0.36
N VAL A 6 -6.89 -0.69 -1.00
CA VAL A 6 -6.61 -0.03 -2.28
C VAL A 6 -6.26 -1.06 -3.34
N ASP A 7 -6.97 -1.02 -4.46
CA ASP A 7 -6.74 -1.90 -5.61
C ASP A 7 -6.04 -1.11 -6.71
N LEU A 8 -4.89 -1.62 -7.17
CA LEU A 8 -4.05 -0.93 -8.14
C LEU A 8 -4.11 -1.60 -9.52
N HIS A 9 -4.95 -2.62 -9.71
CA HIS A 9 -5.03 -3.35 -10.97
C HIS A 9 -5.47 -2.46 -12.12
N ASP A 10 -6.45 -1.57 -11.94
CA ASP A 10 -6.99 -0.74 -13.02
C ASP A 10 -6.01 0.34 -13.50
N ILE A 11 -5.02 0.69 -12.68
CA ILE A 11 -4.04 1.74 -12.94
C ILE A 11 -2.61 1.20 -13.07
N TYR A 12 -2.44 -0.11 -13.29
CA TYR A 12 -1.14 -0.78 -13.25
C TYR A 12 -0.08 -0.19 -14.20
N ASN A 13 -0.51 0.40 -15.33
CA ASN A 13 0.34 1.01 -16.34
C ASN A 13 0.49 2.55 -16.18
N LYS A 14 -0.19 3.16 -15.21
CA LYS A 14 -0.18 4.62 -14.97
C LYS A 14 0.59 4.94 -13.70
N SER A 15 1.91 5.11 -13.81
CA SER A 15 2.82 5.33 -12.67
C SER A 15 2.35 6.45 -11.74
N ASP A 16 1.97 7.60 -12.30
CA ASP A 16 1.60 8.78 -11.51
C ASP A 16 0.30 8.56 -10.73
N LEU A 17 -0.65 7.81 -11.33
CA LEU A 17 -1.89 7.46 -10.64
C LEU A 17 -1.66 6.45 -9.52
N ILE A 18 -0.70 5.53 -9.67
CA ILE A 18 -0.37 4.56 -8.62
C ILE A 18 0.14 5.29 -7.38
N GLU A 19 1.07 6.23 -7.55
CA GLU A 19 1.61 6.99 -6.44
C GLU A 19 0.54 7.84 -5.77
N LYS A 20 -0.27 8.55 -6.57
CA LYS A 20 -1.40 9.34 -6.06
C LYS A 20 -2.41 8.49 -5.27
N ALA A 21 -2.82 7.33 -5.79
CA ALA A 21 -3.76 6.44 -5.12
C ALA A 21 -3.19 5.90 -3.79
N LEU A 22 -1.88 5.63 -3.74
CA LEU A 22 -1.21 5.22 -2.51
C LEU A 22 -1.18 6.34 -1.47
N GLU A 23 -0.85 7.58 -1.88
CA GLU A 23 -0.85 8.74 -1.00
C GLU A 23 -2.24 9.06 -0.46
N GLU A 24 -3.26 9.03 -1.31
CA GLU A 24 -4.67 9.22 -0.91
C GLU A 24 -5.11 8.17 0.12
N ALA A 25 -4.82 6.89 -0.14
CA ALA A 25 -5.16 5.80 0.79
C ALA A 25 -4.42 5.92 2.13
N PHE A 26 -3.15 6.34 2.12
CA PHE A 26 -2.39 6.60 3.34
C PHE A 26 -3.00 7.74 4.16
N ASN A 27 -3.26 8.88 3.50
CA ASN A 27 -3.86 10.04 4.14
C ASN A 27 -5.23 9.70 4.73
N GLU A 28 -6.07 8.98 3.99
CA GLU A 28 -7.36 8.52 4.48
C GLU A 28 -7.22 7.61 5.71
N ALA A 29 -6.30 6.64 5.67
CA ALA A 29 -6.08 5.73 6.79
C ALA A 29 -5.63 6.48 8.05
N ILE A 30 -4.77 7.49 7.91
CA ILE A 30 -4.29 8.30 9.03
C ILE A 30 -5.40 9.18 9.59
N GLN A 31 -6.12 9.90 8.72
CA GLN A 31 -7.23 10.77 9.11
C GLN A 31 -8.33 10.00 9.83
N LYS A 32 -8.68 8.80 9.33
CA LYS A 32 -9.72 7.94 9.91
C LYS A 32 -9.19 7.02 11.03
N LYS A 33 -7.90 7.11 11.38
CA LYS A 33 -7.23 6.23 12.34
C LYS A 33 -7.46 4.74 12.07
N ILE A 34 -7.39 4.33 10.80
CA ILE A 34 -7.48 2.93 10.38
C ILE A 34 -6.11 2.27 10.56
N LYS A 35 -6.05 1.21 11.37
CA LYS A 35 -4.78 0.57 11.75
C LYS A 35 -4.09 -0.20 10.63
N THR A 36 -4.83 -0.64 9.62
CA THR A 36 -4.32 -1.50 8.55
C THR A 36 -4.76 -1.02 7.17
N LEU A 37 -3.80 -0.90 6.26
CA LEU A 37 -4.03 -0.69 4.83
C LEU A 37 -3.65 -1.97 4.06
N GLU A 38 -4.60 -2.51 3.31
CA GLU A 38 -4.42 -3.63 2.38
C GLU A 38 -4.22 -3.08 0.97
N ILE A 39 -3.03 -3.28 0.41
CA ILE A 39 -2.68 -2.87 -0.95
C ILE A 39 -2.70 -4.10 -1.85
N ILE A 40 -3.41 -4.02 -2.98
CA ILE A 40 -3.48 -5.09 -3.97
C ILE A 40 -2.73 -4.69 -5.25
N PRO A 41 -1.41 -4.94 -5.33
CA PRO A 41 -0.64 -4.78 -6.56
C PRO A 41 -0.82 -5.94 -7.55
N GLY A 42 -1.40 -7.08 -7.13
CA GLY A 42 -1.59 -8.25 -8.01
C GLY A 42 -0.38 -9.16 -8.13
N LYS A 43 -0.57 -10.27 -8.86
CA LYS A 43 0.37 -11.41 -8.96
C LYS A 43 1.20 -11.46 -10.25
N GLY A 44 1.12 -10.43 -11.10
CA GLY A 44 1.76 -10.42 -12.43
C GLY A 44 3.29 -10.37 -12.37
N SER A 45 3.93 -9.63 -13.29
CA SER A 45 5.39 -9.52 -13.42
C SER A 45 6.14 -8.97 -12.18
N GLY A 46 5.42 -8.58 -11.12
CA GLY A 46 5.98 -8.03 -9.89
C GLY A 46 6.45 -6.58 -10.00
N GLN A 47 6.35 -5.95 -11.18
CA GLN A 47 6.73 -4.54 -11.36
C GLN A 47 5.89 -3.59 -10.49
N LEU A 48 4.56 -3.80 -10.46
CA LEU A 48 3.67 -3.00 -9.61
C LEU A 48 3.98 -3.20 -8.12
N LYS A 49 4.26 -4.45 -7.71
CA LYS A 49 4.72 -4.76 -6.34
C LYS A 49 6.01 -4.03 -6.00
N LYS A 50 6.99 -4.00 -6.91
CA LYS A 50 8.25 -3.24 -6.72
C LYS A 50 8.00 -1.74 -6.56
N LYS A 51 7.10 -1.15 -7.37
CA LYS A 51 6.72 0.27 -7.23
C LYS A 51 6.10 0.56 -5.86
N VAL A 52 5.14 -0.26 -5.41
CA VAL A 52 4.54 -0.15 -4.07
C VAL A 52 5.61 -0.23 -2.98
N LEU A 53 6.51 -1.21 -3.03
CA LEU A 53 7.58 -1.34 -2.04
C LEU A 53 8.56 -0.15 -2.06
N ARG A 54 8.81 0.46 -3.22
CA ARG A 54 9.62 1.68 -3.33
C ARG A 54 8.91 2.86 -2.66
N PHE A 55 7.61 3.03 -2.88
CA PHE A 55 6.80 4.04 -2.21
C PHE A 55 6.84 3.88 -0.67
N LEU A 56 6.64 2.65 -0.18
CA LEU A 56 6.68 2.35 1.26
C LEU A 56 8.05 2.58 1.92
N ASN A 57 9.12 2.59 1.12
CA ASN A 57 10.48 2.87 1.59
C ASN A 57 10.82 4.37 1.63
N ARG A 58 9.96 5.26 1.12
CA ARG A 58 10.17 6.71 1.21
C ARG A 58 10.22 7.12 2.70
N PRO A 59 11.15 8.00 3.14
CA PRO A 59 11.32 8.34 4.55
C PRO A 59 10.07 8.90 5.24
N ASP A 60 9.33 9.76 4.55
CA ASP A 60 8.07 10.35 4.98
C ASP A 60 7.01 9.28 5.26
N ILE A 61 6.88 8.30 4.37
CA ILE A 61 5.93 7.19 4.52
C ILE A 61 6.39 6.23 5.62
N LYS A 62 7.65 5.81 5.59
CA LYS A 62 8.22 4.87 6.57
C LYS A 62 8.14 5.38 8.01
N SER A 63 8.18 6.70 8.20
CA SER A 63 8.01 7.32 9.52
C SER A 63 6.62 7.08 10.14
N GLN A 64 5.60 6.84 9.32
CA GLN A 64 4.20 6.65 9.73
C GLN A 64 3.82 5.16 9.89
N VAL A 65 4.60 4.27 9.28
CA VAL A 65 4.36 2.83 9.24
C VAL A 65 5.09 2.12 10.39
N HIS A 66 4.38 1.22 11.08
CA HIS A 66 4.94 0.34 12.10
C HIS A 66 5.60 -0.90 11.47
N ARG A 67 4.88 -1.59 10.58
CA ARG A 67 5.42 -2.74 9.83
C ARG A 67 4.73 -2.91 8.48
N VAL A 68 5.44 -3.53 7.54
CA VAL A 68 4.92 -3.95 6.24
C VAL A 68 5.01 -5.46 6.16
N GLU A 69 3.90 -6.10 5.87
CA GLU A 69 3.79 -7.55 5.73
C GLU A 69 3.46 -7.90 4.28
N LYS A 70 4.30 -8.76 3.68
CA LYS A 70 4.02 -9.32 2.36
C LYS A 70 3.27 -10.61 2.61
N ASP A 71 2.05 -10.71 2.06
CA ASP A 71 1.22 -11.90 2.25
C ASP A 71 1.93 -13.13 1.66
N SER A 72 2.17 -14.13 2.50
CA SER A 72 2.87 -15.38 2.17
C SER A 72 1.98 -16.39 1.47
N VAL A 73 0.66 -16.22 1.54
CA VAL A 73 -0.35 -17.10 0.93
C VAL A 73 -0.87 -16.48 -0.37
N ASN A 74 -1.17 -15.18 -0.35
CA ASN A 74 -1.56 -14.41 -1.52
C ASN A 74 -0.53 -13.32 -1.85
N PHE A 75 0.50 -13.71 -2.60
CA PHE A 75 1.60 -12.83 -3.02
C PHE A 75 1.19 -11.53 -3.74
N GLY A 76 -0.07 -11.43 -4.17
CA GLY A 76 -0.66 -10.23 -4.76
C GLY A 76 -1.17 -9.19 -3.77
N ARG A 77 -0.89 -9.36 -2.46
CA ARG A 77 -1.27 -8.44 -1.39
C ARG A 77 -0.06 -7.99 -0.56
N ILE A 78 -0.14 -6.76 -0.08
CA ILE A 78 0.76 -6.17 0.91
C ILE A 78 -0.09 -5.54 1.99
N PHE A 79 0.22 -5.82 3.25
CA PHE A 79 -0.40 -5.18 4.40
C PHE A 79 0.56 -4.17 5.01
N VAL A 80 0.04 -2.99 5.30
CA VAL A 80 0.74 -1.92 6.00
C VAL A 80 0.02 -1.69 7.32
N TYR A 81 0.78 -1.68 8.41
CA TYR A 81 0.28 -1.38 9.74
C TYR A 81 0.84 -0.04 10.19
N PHE A 82 -0.01 0.88 10.65
CA PHE A 82 0.38 2.21 11.10
C PHE A 82 0.79 2.23 12.58
N LYS A 83 1.50 3.29 13.01
CA LYS A 83 2.09 3.40 14.37
C LYS A 83 1.11 3.76 15.50
N PHE A 84 -0.10 4.22 15.21
CA PHE A 84 -1.03 4.76 16.20
C PHE A 84 -2.06 3.72 16.72
#